data_AF-A0A8T3P7C9-F1
#
_entry.id   AF-A0A8T3P7C9-F1
#
_cell.length_a   1.000
_cell.length_b   1.000
_cell.length_c   1.000
_cell.angle_alpha   90.00
_cell.angle_beta   90.00
_cell.angle_gamma   90.00
#
_symmetry.space_group_name_H-M   'P 1'
#
loop_
_entity.id
_entity.type
_entity.pdbx_description
1 polymer ?
#
loop_
_entity_poly.entity_id
_entity_poly.type
_entity_poly.pdbx_seq_one_letter_code
_entity_poly.pdbx_strand_id
1 'polypeptide(L)'
;MARAPWEYLFVPFNWKGLEGGFPDLFHPMWLAALTLLIIQILLYNVRTRQLHRHEPLATLQEWLLWTGMITFGLIIVMALFNWYFIFVLLTLVMGLGAYVWIRFVRFPPLIAAYNAQLRRARFFSQAKYKHPEATIRSRRNRRRR
;
A
#
# COMPACT_ATOMS: atom_id res chain seq x y z
N MET A 1 -6.96 -32.72 -24.09
CA MET A 1 -8.28 -32.58 -23.48
C MET A 1 -8.22 -31.40 -22.52
N ALA A 2 -9.11 -30.42 -22.65
CA ALA A 2 -9.16 -29.30 -21.72
C ALA A 2 -9.63 -29.82 -20.35
N ARG A 3 -8.88 -29.53 -19.29
CA ARG A 3 -9.26 -29.85 -17.91
C ARG A 3 -10.36 -28.90 -17.46
N ALA A 4 -11.26 -29.36 -16.61
CA ALA A 4 -12.24 -28.47 -16.02
C ALA A 4 -11.58 -27.49 -15.03
N PRO A 5 -12.10 -26.26 -14.84
CA PRO A 5 -11.44 -25.23 -14.02
C PRO A 5 -11.11 -25.66 -12.58
N TRP A 6 -11.99 -26.47 -11.97
CA TRP A 6 -11.82 -26.98 -10.60
C TRP A 6 -10.75 -28.08 -10.49
N GLU A 7 -10.43 -28.79 -11.57
CA GLU A 7 -9.38 -29.79 -11.56
C GLU A 7 -8.01 -29.16 -11.34
N TYR A 8 -7.82 -27.91 -11.76
CA TYR A 8 -6.57 -27.17 -11.52
C TYR A 8 -6.32 -26.85 -10.05
N LEU A 9 -7.37 -26.78 -9.20
CA LEU A 9 -7.23 -26.39 -7.79
C LEU A 9 -6.30 -27.31 -6.99
N PHE A 10 -6.29 -28.58 -7.34
CA PHE A 10 -5.53 -29.63 -6.67
C PHE A 10 -4.30 -30.09 -7.46
N VAL A 11 -3.90 -29.33 -8.48
CA VAL A 11 -2.65 -29.57 -9.20
C VAL A 11 -1.53 -28.73 -8.55
N PRO A 12 -0.31 -29.28 -8.39
CA PRO A 12 0.84 -28.53 -7.90
C PRO A 12 1.16 -27.34 -8.81
N PHE A 13 1.37 -26.17 -8.22
CA PHE A 13 1.77 -24.96 -8.92
C PHE A 13 3.27 -25.02 -9.27
N ASN A 14 3.62 -25.58 -10.43
CA ASN A 14 4.99 -25.65 -10.94
C ASN A 14 5.03 -25.63 -12.48
N TRP A 15 6.10 -25.07 -13.04
CA TRP A 15 6.43 -25.10 -14.47
C TRP A 15 6.82 -26.48 -15.00
N LYS A 16 7.34 -27.38 -14.14
CA LYS A 16 7.98 -28.65 -14.54
C LYS A 16 7.44 -29.90 -13.83
N GLY A 17 6.17 -29.90 -13.42
CA GLY A 17 5.57 -31.03 -12.69
C GLY A 17 5.68 -32.35 -13.46
N LEU A 18 6.13 -33.41 -12.77
CA LEU A 18 6.42 -34.75 -13.31
C LEU A 18 5.23 -35.46 -14.01
N GLU A 19 3.99 -34.96 -13.90
CA GLU A 19 2.78 -35.62 -14.45
C GLU A 19 1.78 -34.63 -15.09
N GLY A 20 2.28 -33.52 -15.67
CA GLY A 20 1.43 -32.55 -16.36
C GLY A 20 1.08 -31.34 -15.49
N GLY A 21 2.13 -30.57 -15.17
CA GLY A 21 1.98 -29.18 -14.73
C GLY A 21 1.19 -28.35 -15.76
N PHE A 22 0.70 -27.18 -15.35
CA PHE A 22 -0.12 -26.29 -16.18
C PHE A 22 0.70 -25.05 -16.62
N PRO A 23 1.60 -25.16 -17.61
CA PRO A 23 2.39 -24.01 -18.08
C PRO A 23 1.48 -22.84 -18.51
N ASP A 24 0.32 -23.15 -19.08
CA ASP A 24 -0.68 -22.21 -19.56
C ASP A 24 -1.17 -21.22 -18.50
N LEU A 25 -1.27 -21.66 -17.25
CA LEU A 25 -1.72 -20.83 -16.12
C LEU A 25 -0.54 -20.41 -15.24
N PHE A 26 0.53 -21.20 -15.18
CA PHE A 26 1.72 -20.88 -14.40
C PHE A 26 2.38 -19.59 -14.90
N HIS A 27 2.76 -19.55 -16.17
CA HIS A 27 3.47 -18.41 -16.76
C HIS A 27 2.73 -17.07 -16.63
N PRO A 28 1.45 -16.95 -17.04
CA PRO A 28 0.75 -15.68 -16.91
C PRO A 28 0.56 -15.27 -15.45
N MET A 29 0.42 -16.21 -14.51
CA MET A 29 0.15 -15.88 -13.12
C MET A 29 1.36 -15.22 -12.44
N TRP A 30 2.54 -15.85 -12.51
CA TRP A 30 3.72 -15.27 -11.87
C TRP A 30 4.21 -14.02 -12.62
N LEU A 31 4.05 -13.98 -13.95
CA LEU A 31 4.36 -12.79 -14.76
C LEU A 31 3.45 -11.63 -14.39
N ALA A 32 2.13 -11.84 -14.29
CA ALA A 32 1.20 -10.80 -13.88
C ALA A 32 1.51 -10.29 -12.47
N ALA A 33 1.80 -11.19 -11.54
CA ALA A 33 2.19 -10.81 -10.18
C ALA A 33 3.51 -10.00 -10.16
N LEU A 34 4.50 -10.40 -10.98
CA LEU A 34 5.75 -9.67 -11.14
C LEU A 34 5.53 -8.29 -11.76
N THR A 35 4.75 -8.20 -12.83
CA THR A 35 4.42 -6.92 -13.49
C THR A 35 3.72 -5.98 -12.52
N LEU A 36 2.75 -6.48 -11.74
CA LEU A 36 2.09 -5.69 -10.70
C LEU A 36 3.07 -5.20 -9.64
N LEU A 37 4.00 -6.04 -9.19
CA LEU A 37 5.04 -5.64 -8.24
C LEU A 37 5.94 -4.54 -8.83
N ILE A 38 6.39 -4.68 -10.08
CA ILE A 38 7.21 -3.67 -10.76
C ILE A 38 6.46 -2.34 -10.84
N ILE A 39 5.19 -2.36 -11.27
CA ILE A 39 4.34 -1.17 -11.31
C ILE A 39 4.25 -0.55 -9.91
N GLN A 40 4.07 -1.36 -8.87
CA GLN A 40 3.96 -0.88 -7.49
C GLN A 40 5.27 -0.24 -7.00
N ILE A 41 6.43 -0.79 -7.35
CA ILE A 41 7.75 -0.22 -7.04
C ILE A 41 7.93 1.14 -7.73
N LEU A 42 7.58 1.22 -9.02
CA LEU A 42 7.64 2.47 -9.78
C LEU A 42 6.72 3.54 -9.18
N LEU A 43 5.47 3.17 -8.87
CA LEU A 43 4.51 4.06 -8.23
C LEU A 43 4.98 4.50 -6.85
N TYR A 44 5.54 3.59 -6.05
CA TYR A 44 6.11 3.92 -4.74
C TYR A 44 7.20 4.98 -4.89
N ASN A 45 8.18 4.78 -5.78
CA ASN A 45 9.28 5.72 -6.00
C ASN A 45 8.82 7.10 -6.47
N VAL A 46 7.84 7.16 -7.38
CA VAL A 46 7.29 8.44 -7.87
C VAL A 46 6.47 9.13 -6.77
N ARG A 47 5.59 8.39 -6.09
CA ARG A 47 4.64 8.95 -5.12
C ARG A 47 5.31 9.35 -3.81
N THR A 48 6.30 8.61 -3.33
CA THR A 48 7.06 9.00 -2.13
C THR A 48 7.76 10.35 -2.33
N ARG A 49 8.37 10.59 -3.50
CA ARG A 49 8.96 11.90 -3.83
C ARG A 49 7.92 13.03 -3.83
N GLN A 50 6.74 12.78 -4.40
CA GLN A 50 5.66 13.78 -4.44
C GLN A 50 5.02 14.05 -3.07
N LEU A 51 4.86 13.02 -2.25
CA LEU A 51 4.06 13.04 -1.02
C LEU A 51 4.90 13.04 0.25
N HIS A 52 6.21 13.26 0.16
CA HIS A 52 7.14 13.24 1.30
C HIS A 52 6.72 14.17 2.45
N ARG A 53 5.96 15.24 2.17
CA ARG A 53 5.46 16.19 3.19
C ARG A 53 4.17 15.75 3.88
N HIS A 54 3.52 14.72 3.36
CA HIS A 54 2.24 14.20 3.82
C HIS A 54 2.43 12.76 4.30
N GLU A 55 2.91 12.64 5.54
CA GLU A 55 3.27 11.38 6.18
C GLU A 55 2.21 10.26 5.98
N PRO A 56 0.89 10.47 6.22
CA PRO A 56 -0.07 9.37 6.07
C PRO A 56 -0.22 8.87 4.63
N LEU A 57 0.02 9.74 3.64
CA LEU A 57 -0.05 9.36 2.23
C LEU A 57 1.22 8.63 1.78
N ALA A 58 2.37 8.99 2.36
CA ALA A 58 3.61 8.24 2.16
C ALA A 58 3.51 6.84 2.78
N THR A 59 3.03 6.74 4.02
CA THR A 59 2.77 5.47 4.70
C THR A 59 1.76 4.61 3.93
N LEU A 60 0.71 5.21 3.34
CA LEU A 60 -0.22 4.47 2.48
C LEU A 60 0.50 3.77 1.32
N GLN A 61 1.39 4.47 0.62
CA GLN A 61 2.12 3.88 -0.50
C GLN A 61 3.06 2.76 -0.05
N GLU A 62 3.70 2.93 1.11
CA GLU A 62 4.52 1.90 1.71
C GLU A 62 3.72 0.63 2.03
N TRP A 63 2.53 0.76 2.62
CA TRP A 63 1.64 -0.39 2.87
C TRP A 63 1.22 -1.13 1.58
N LEU A 64 0.96 -0.40 0.50
CA LEU A 64 0.65 -1.00 -0.80
C LEU A 64 1.86 -1.74 -1.40
N LEU A 65 3.06 -1.17 -1.24
CA LEU A 65 4.31 -1.81 -1.67
C LEU A 65 4.58 -3.11 -0.90
N TRP A 66 4.52 -3.07 0.43
CA TRP A 66 4.72 -4.25 1.28
C TRP A 66 3.72 -5.35 0.96
N THR A 67 2.45 -4.98 0.74
CA THR A 67 1.40 -5.95 0.37
C THR A 67 1.74 -6.65 -0.95
N GLY A 68 2.16 -5.89 -1.97
CA GLY A 68 2.57 -6.45 -3.25
C GLY A 68 3.80 -7.34 -3.14
N MET A 69 4.80 -6.90 -2.39
CA MET A 69 6.04 -7.65 -2.19
C MET A 69 5.81 -8.96 -1.43
N ILE A 70 5.01 -8.94 -0.36
CA ILE A 70 4.65 -10.15 0.39
C ILE A 70 3.85 -11.12 -0.48
N THR A 71 2.83 -10.63 -1.19
CA THR A 71 1.98 -11.47 -2.07
C THR A 71 2.82 -12.14 -3.16
N PHE A 72 3.67 -11.38 -3.83
CA PHE A 72 4.57 -11.92 -4.85
C PHE A 72 5.58 -12.92 -4.28
N GLY A 73 6.21 -12.58 -3.15
CA GLY A 73 7.14 -13.47 -2.47
C GLY A 73 6.50 -14.81 -2.09
N LEU A 74 5.27 -14.78 -1.56
CA LEU A 74 4.52 -15.99 -1.24
C LEU A 74 4.20 -16.83 -2.49
N ILE A 75 3.85 -16.21 -3.62
CA ILE A 75 3.61 -16.92 -4.88
C ILE A 75 4.88 -17.66 -5.35
N ILE A 76 6.05 -17.02 -5.26
CA ILE A 76 7.33 -17.68 -5.59
C ILE A 76 7.59 -18.85 -4.64
N VAL A 77 7.41 -18.66 -3.33
CA VAL A 77 7.60 -19.73 -2.34
C VAL A 77 6.67 -20.91 -2.66
N MET A 78 5.39 -20.65 -2.90
CA MET A 78 4.42 -21.69 -3.27
C MET A 78 4.81 -22.43 -4.56
N ALA A 79 5.36 -21.70 -5.54
CA ALA A 79 5.88 -22.30 -6.77
C ALA A 79 7.09 -23.21 -6.51
N LEU A 80 8.05 -22.75 -5.71
CA LEU A 80 9.27 -23.49 -5.39
C LEU A 80 8.99 -24.77 -4.60
N PHE A 81 8.03 -24.72 -3.67
CA PHE A 81 7.65 -25.85 -2.84
C PHE A 81 6.51 -26.71 -3.42
N ASN A 82 6.08 -26.46 -4.67
CA ASN A 82 5.04 -27.25 -5.35
C ASN A 82 3.70 -27.30 -4.60
N TRP A 83 3.27 -26.18 -3.99
CA TRP A 83 1.99 -26.12 -3.29
C TRP A 83 0.82 -26.28 -4.27
N TYR A 84 -0.31 -26.78 -3.79
CA TYR A 84 -1.54 -26.85 -4.58
C TYR A 84 -2.00 -25.46 -5.02
N PHE A 85 -2.49 -25.36 -6.26
CA PHE A 85 -2.93 -24.09 -6.86
C PHE A 85 -3.98 -23.34 -6.04
N ILE A 86 -4.84 -24.05 -5.29
CA ILE A 86 -5.81 -23.43 -4.39
C ILE A 86 -5.16 -22.46 -3.40
N PHE A 87 -3.96 -22.75 -2.90
CA PHE A 87 -3.26 -21.84 -1.97
C PHE A 87 -2.76 -20.58 -2.67
N VAL A 88 -2.36 -20.68 -3.95
CA VAL A 88 -2.00 -19.53 -4.78
C VAL A 88 -3.21 -18.63 -4.97
N LEU A 89 -4.38 -19.21 -5.29
CA LEU A 89 -5.63 -18.45 -5.42
C LEU A 89 -6.03 -17.76 -4.12
N LEU A 90 -5.98 -18.47 -2.99
CA LEU A 90 -6.28 -17.87 -1.68
C LEU A 90 -5.34 -16.70 -1.38
N THR A 91 -4.05 -16.85 -1.70
CA THR A 91 -3.05 -15.79 -1.52
C THR A 91 -3.34 -14.57 -2.39
N LEU A 92 -3.72 -14.78 -3.65
CA LEU A 92 -4.11 -13.69 -4.55
C LEU A 92 -5.37 -12.97 -4.05
N VAL A 93 -6.40 -13.71 -3.64
CA VAL A 93 -7.63 -13.14 -3.09
C VAL A 93 -7.34 -12.35 -1.81
N MET A 94 -6.51 -12.86 -0.92
CA MET A 94 -6.10 -12.15 0.29
C MET A 94 -5.28 -10.89 -0.04
N GLY A 95 -4.35 -10.95 -0.99
CA GLY A 95 -3.57 -9.80 -1.44
C GLY A 95 -4.45 -8.69 -2.03
N LEU A 96 -5.39 -9.05 -2.92
CA LEU A 96 -6.37 -8.11 -3.48
C LEU A 96 -7.30 -7.54 -2.40
N GLY A 97 -7.77 -8.39 -1.49
CA GLY A 97 -8.57 -7.98 -0.33
C GLY A 97 -7.81 -6.99 0.55
N ALA A 98 -6.52 -7.23 0.81
CA ALA A 98 -5.66 -6.33 1.55
C ALA A 98 -5.51 -4.98 0.83
N TYR A 99 -5.33 -4.96 -0.50
CA TYR A 99 -5.30 -3.71 -1.28
C TYR A 99 -6.57 -2.87 -1.09
N VAL A 100 -7.74 -3.50 -1.23
CA VAL A 100 -9.05 -2.84 -1.05
C VAL A 100 -9.20 -2.34 0.39
N TRP A 101 -8.88 -3.18 1.37
CA TRP A 101 -9.01 -2.83 2.78
C TRP A 101 -8.07 -1.69 3.19
N ILE A 102 -6.80 -1.73 2.78
CA ILE A 102 -5.82 -0.66 3.02
C ILE A 102 -6.36 0.65 2.45
N ARG A 103 -6.84 0.64 1.20
CA ARG A 103 -7.22 1.85 0.48
C ARG A 103 -8.54 2.47 0.99
N PHE A 104 -9.53 1.66 1.31
CA PHE A 104 -10.90 2.14 1.57
C PHE A 104 -11.36 2.04 3.02
N VAL A 105 -10.68 1.24 3.85
CA VAL A 105 -11.09 1.05 5.24
C VAL A 105 -10.04 1.62 6.20
N ARG A 106 -8.78 1.22 6.03
CA ARG A 106 -7.73 1.57 7.00
C ARG A 106 -7.27 3.03 6.94
N PHE A 107 -6.91 3.51 5.76
CA PHE A 107 -6.28 4.83 5.62
C PHE A 107 -7.22 6.04 5.58
N PRO A 108 -8.48 5.96 5.09
CA PRO A 108 -9.39 7.10 5.13
C PRO A 108 -9.54 7.76 6.51
N PRO A 109 -9.71 7.03 7.64
CA PRO A 109 -9.79 7.68 8.95
C PRO A 109 -8.47 8.36 9.36
N LEU A 110 -7.31 7.78 9.02
CA LEU A 110 -6.00 8.35 9.32
C LEU A 110 -5.76 9.66 8.55
N ILE A 111 -6.12 9.68 7.27
CA ILE A 111 -6.02 10.88 6.43
C ILE A 111 -6.96 11.98 6.95
N ALA A 112 -8.18 11.63 7.39
CA ALA A 112 -9.12 12.58 7.97
C ALA A 112 -8.57 13.22 9.26
N ALA A 113 -7.99 12.41 10.14
CA ALA A 113 -7.36 12.89 11.37
C ALA A 113 -6.19 13.84 11.08
N TYR A 114 -5.31 13.47 10.13
CA TYR A 114 -4.19 14.32 9.70
C TYR A 114 -4.66 15.65 9.09
N ASN A 115 -5.68 15.62 8.24
CA ASN A 115 -6.27 16.85 7.68
C ASN A 115 -6.88 17.75 8.76
N ALA A 116 -7.48 17.17 9.80
CA ALA A 116 -7.97 17.94 10.95
C ALA A 116 -6.83 18.63 11.72
N GLN A 117 -5.70 17.95 11.93
CA GLN A 117 -4.50 18.54 12.53
C GLN A 117 -3.93 19.67 11.67
N LEU A 118 -3.81 19.47 10.36
CA LEU A 118 -3.35 20.50 9.42
C LEU A 118 -4.24 21.75 9.43
N ARG A 119 -5.57 21.57 9.47
CA ARG A 119 -6.51 22.71 9.56
C ARG A 119 -6.31 23.51 10.84
N ARG A 120 -6.14 22.84 11.98
CA ARG A 120 -5.86 23.50 13.27
C ARG A 120 -4.53 24.25 13.24
N ALA A 121 -3.46 23.61 12.74
CA ALA A 121 -2.15 24.24 12.63
C ALA A 121 -2.18 25.50 11.75
N ARG A 122 -2.89 25.45 10.61
CA ARG A 122 -3.09 26.63 9.73
C ARG A 122 -3.90 27.73 10.39
N PHE A 123 -4.93 27.38 11.16
CA PHE A 123 -5.72 28.37 11.89
C PHE A 123 -4.87 29.11 12.92
N PHE A 124 -4.09 28.40 13.74
CA PHE A 124 -3.20 29.01 14.73
C PHE A 124 -2.07 29.84 14.10
N SER A 125 -1.48 29.36 12.99
CA SER A 125 -0.46 30.15 12.30
C SER A 125 -1.03 31.44 11.73
N GLN A 126 -2.21 31.41 11.10
CA GLN A 126 -2.87 32.62 10.59
C GLN A 126 -3.34 33.56 11.71
N ALA A 127 -3.86 33.03 12.83
CA ALA A 127 -4.29 33.83 13.97
C ALA A 127 -3.14 34.68 14.55
N LYS A 128 -1.91 34.16 14.57
CA LYS A 128 -0.72 34.90 14.99
C LYS A 128 -0.44 36.15 14.14
N TYR A 129 -0.78 36.12 12.85
CA TYR A 129 -0.57 37.26 11.93
C TYR A 129 -1.78 38.20 11.85
N LYS A 130 -2.97 37.78 12.30
CA LYS A 130 -4.17 38.62 12.31
C LYS A 130 -4.19 39.66 13.43
N HIS A 131 -3.41 39.45 14.49
CA HIS A 131 -3.28 40.40 15.61
C HIS A 131 -1.83 40.92 15.71
N PRO A 132 -1.38 41.79 14.79
CA PRO A 132 -0.02 42.36 14.84
C PRO A 132 0.23 43.13 16.15
N GLU A 133 -0.83 43.65 16.77
CA GLU A 133 -0.81 44.29 18.08
C GLU A 133 -0.49 43.36 19.25
N ALA A 134 -0.66 42.04 19.12
CA ALA A 134 -0.22 41.06 20.12
C ALA A 134 1.29 40.74 20.05
N THR A 135 1.94 41.00 18.91
CA THR A 135 3.40 40.85 18.72
C THR A 135 4.21 42.07 19.14
N ILE A 136 3.58 43.24 19.28
CA ILE A 136 4.26 44.44 19.78
C ILE A 136 4.33 44.32 21.30
N ARG A 137 5.52 43.98 21.82
CA ARG A 137 5.82 44.06 23.26
C ARG A 137 5.61 45.52 23.69
N SER A 138 4.45 45.82 24.27
CA SER A 138 4.16 47.19 24.69
C SER A 138 5.18 47.59 25.75
N ARG A 139 6.09 48.51 25.39
CA ARG A 139 7.14 49.05 26.28
C ARG A 139 6.58 49.81 27.50
N ARG A 140 5.25 49.85 27.68
CA ARG A 140 4.56 50.78 28.57
C ARG A 140 4.59 50.38 30.06
N ASN A 141 4.96 49.15 30.41
CA ASN A 141 4.97 48.69 31.81
C ASN A 141 6.31 48.81 32.56
N ARG A 142 7.38 49.35 31.95
CA ARG A 142 8.68 49.50 32.65
C ARG A 142 8.87 50.83 33.40
N ARG A 143 7.88 51.73 33.41
CA ARG A 143 8.01 53.08 33.99
C ARG A 143 7.12 53.37 35.21
N ARG A 144 6.62 52.32 35.88
CA ARG A 144 5.93 52.43 37.18
C ARG A 144 6.54 51.42 38.17
N ARG A 145 7.76 51.69 38.60
CA ARG A 145 8.31 51.30 39.90
C ARG A 145 9.31 52.35 40.30
#